data_AF-A0A662LZS5-F1
#
_entry.id   AF-A0A662LZS5-F1
#
_cell.length_a   1.000
_cell.length_b   1.000
_cell.length_c   1.000
_cell.angle_alpha   90.00
_cell.angle_beta   90.00
_cell.angle_gamma   90.00
#
_symmetry.space_group_name_H-M   'P 1'
#
loop_
_entity.id
_entity.type
_entity.pdbx_description
1 polymer ?
#
loop_
_entity_poly.entity_id
_entity_poly.type
_entity_poly.pdbx_seq_one_letter_code
_entity_poly.pdbx_strand_id
1 'polypeptide(L)'
;MKKIIGIGIVSLLMLGTLGMAGMNIGKMTPAGIDSSTGVKNSECLNLTFSEPVSIHNGDYTNVEMNGTETYYMGKFLVPSYSKVMTFPFGTEIEGIDVSIG
;
A
#
# COMPACT_ATOMS: atom_id res chain seq x y z
N MET A 1 32.99 -25.74 -38.86
CA MET A 1 31.54 -25.50 -39.02
C MET A 1 30.76 -25.32 -37.70
N LYS A 2 31.34 -25.53 -36.51
CA LYS A 2 30.62 -25.33 -35.22
C LYS A 2 30.60 -23.88 -34.70
N LYS A 3 31.44 -22.99 -35.24
CA LYS A 3 31.55 -21.58 -34.82
C LYS A 3 30.54 -20.63 -35.49
N ILE A 4 29.91 -21.06 -36.59
CA ILE A 4 28.95 -20.25 -37.36
C ILE A 4 27.54 -20.38 -36.76
N ILE A 5 27.25 -21.51 -36.12
CA ILE A 5 25.94 -21.79 -35.49
C ILE A 5 25.72 -20.91 -34.25
N GLY A 6 26.78 -20.61 -33.48
CA GLY A 6 26.67 -19.75 -32.30
C GLY A 6 26.34 -18.29 -32.63
N ILE A 7 26.84 -17.78 -33.76
CA ILE A 7 26.60 -16.38 -34.19
C ILE A 7 25.15 -16.18 -34.64
N GLY A 8 24.52 -17.17 -35.29
CA GLY A 8 23.12 -17.08 -35.70
C GLY A 8 22.13 -16.96 -34.54
N ILE A 9 22.40 -17.64 -33.41
CA ILE A 9 21.52 -17.64 -32.23
C ILE A 9 21.60 -16.31 -31.46
N VAL A 10 22.78 -15.71 -31.38
CA VAL A 10 22.97 -14.40 -30.72
C VAL A 10 22.29 -13.27 -31.51
N SER A 11 22.36 -13.32 -32.85
CA SER A 11 21.66 -12.36 -33.71
C SER A 11 20.13 -12.45 -33.59
N LEU A 12 19.58 -13.66 -33.42
CA LEU A 12 18.14 -13.87 -33.25
C LEU A 12 17.63 -13.37 -31.87
N LEU A 13 18.45 -13.48 -30.82
CA LEU A 13 18.15 -12.94 -29.49
C LEU A 13 18.19 -11.40 -29.43
N MET A 14 19.06 -10.75 -30.22
CA MET A 14 19.16 -9.28 -30.30
C MET A 14 18.04 -8.61 -31.10
N LEU A 15 17.32 -9.36 -31.94
CA LEU A 15 16.12 -8.87 -32.64
C LEU A 15 14.86 -8.90 -31.76
N GLY A 16 14.84 -9.70 -30.69
CA GLY A 16 13.72 -9.80 -29.76
C GLY A 16 13.59 -8.63 -28.77
N THR A 17 14.61 -7.79 -28.63
CA THR A 17 14.62 -6.65 -27.68
C THR A 17 14.25 -5.31 -28.32
N LEU A 18 14.07 -5.25 -29.64
CA LEU A 18 13.63 -4.04 -30.36
C LEU A 18 12.09 -3.89 -30.44
N GLY A 19 11.34 -4.79 -29.82
CA GLY A 19 9.89 -4.93 -30.02
C GLY A 19 8.96 -4.13 -29.10
N MET A 20 9.44 -3.35 -28.12
CA MET A 20 8.55 -2.57 -27.23
C MET A 20 9.02 -1.13 -26.97
N ALA A 21 9.69 -0.52 -27.94
CA ALA A 21 9.85 0.93 -27.99
C ALA A 21 8.79 1.52 -28.92
N GLY A 22 7.66 1.97 -28.36
CA GLY A 22 6.78 2.95 -29.02
C GLY A 22 5.68 2.38 -29.93
N MET A 23 4.61 1.87 -29.32
CA MET A 23 3.26 2.06 -29.88
C MET A 23 2.35 2.66 -28.82
N ASN A 24 2.46 3.97 -28.67
CA ASN A 24 1.31 4.85 -28.51
C ASN A 24 1.56 6.09 -29.36
N ILE A 25 1.07 6.01 -30.60
CA ILE A 25 0.93 7.14 -31.51
C ILE A 25 -0.19 8.00 -30.92
N GLY A 26 0.19 8.96 -30.09
CA GLY A 26 -0.76 9.85 -29.40
C GLY A 26 -0.05 11.08 -28.86
N LYS A 27 0.02 12.12 -29.70
CA LYS A 27 0.40 13.52 -29.40
C LYS A 27 1.86 13.78 -29.00
N MET A 28 2.61 14.33 -29.96
CA MET A 28 3.72 15.24 -29.67
C MET A 28 3.21 16.44 -28.85
N THR A 29 3.76 16.64 -27.66
CA THR A 29 3.86 17.94 -26.97
C THR A 29 5.31 18.08 -26.50
N PRO A 30 6.03 19.17 -26.86
CA PRO A 30 7.43 19.33 -26.48
C PRO A 30 7.57 19.86 -25.04
N ALA A 31 8.61 19.36 -24.37
CA ALA A 31 9.33 19.96 -23.24
C ALA A 31 8.50 20.61 -22.12
N GLY A 32 8.11 19.79 -21.16
CA GLY A 32 7.93 20.18 -19.77
C GLY A 32 8.47 19.06 -18.89
N ILE A 33 9.59 19.31 -18.22
CA ILE A 33 10.00 18.49 -17.08
C ILE A 33 8.94 18.74 -16.01
N ASP A 34 8.02 17.78 -15.85
CA ASP A 34 7.28 17.63 -14.61
C ASP A 34 7.59 16.23 -14.07
N SER A 35 8.75 16.15 -13.42
CA SER A 35 9.18 14.99 -12.65
C SER A 35 8.37 14.91 -11.36
N SER A 36 7.07 14.60 -11.42
CA SER A 36 6.30 14.21 -10.23
C SER A 36 4.96 13.53 -10.52
N THR A 37 4.87 12.61 -11.49
CA THR A 37 3.82 11.57 -11.36
C THR A 37 4.25 10.59 -10.27
N GLY A 38 4.21 11.05 -9.01
CA GLY A 38 4.34 10.18 -7.85
C GLY A 38 3.28 9.10 -7.96
N VAL A 39 3.71 7.83 -8.01
CA VAL A 39 2.78 6.71 -7.97
C VAL A 39 2.08 6.77 -6.62
N LYS A 40 0.80 7.16 -6.61
CA LYS A 40 -0.02 7.15 -5.41
C LYS A 40 -0.32 5.70 -5.06
N ASN A 41 0.38 5.18 -4.06
CA ASN A 41 0.12 3.86 -3.50
C ASN A 41 -0.86 3.99 -2.33
N SER A 42 -1.94 3.22 -2.37
CA SER A 42 -2.90 3.11 -1.27
C SER A 42 -2.65 1.82 -0.49
N GLU A 43 -2.31 1.93 0.78
CA GLU A 43 -2.30 0.79 1.71
C GLU A 43 -3.68 0.68 2.36
N CYS A 44 -4.28 -0.52 2.33
CA CYS A 44 -5.61 -0.77 2.90
C CYS A 44 -5.50 -1.64 4.16
N LEU A 45 -5.98 -1.11 5.29
CA LEU A 45 -6.10 -1.85 6.54
C LEU A 45 -7.57 -2.21 6.80
N ASN A 46 -7.91 -3.48 6.63
CA ASN A 46 -9.22 -3.99 6.99
C ASN A 46 -9.20 -4.50 8.44
N LEU A 47 -10.06 -3.93 9.28
CA LEU A 47 -10.23 -4.32 10.68
C LEU A 47 -11.62 -4.89 10.88
N THR A 48 -11.70 -5.98 11.61
CA THR A 48 -12.96 -6.59 12.05
C THR A 48 -12.88 -6.79 13.54
N PHE A 49 -13.81 -6.18 14.26
CA PHE A 49 -13.88 -6.26 15.71
C PHE A 49 -14.94 -7.27 16.12
N SER A 50 -14.69 -7.97 17.22
CA SER A 50 -15.73 -8.80 17.85
C SER A 50 -16.83 -7.92 18.43
N GLU A 51 -17.97 -8.53 18.74
CA GLU A 51 -18.98 -7.85 19.56
C GLU A 51 -18.38 -7.38 20.89
N PRO A 52 -18.73 -6.17 21.36
CA PRO A 52 -18.25 -5.65 22.63
C PRO A 52 -18.91 -6.34 23.81
N VAL A 53 -18.13 -6.66 24.84
CA VAL A 53 -18.60 -7.23 26.10
C VAL A 53 -18.51 -6.16 27.19
N SER A 54 -19.59 -5.96 27.93
CA SER A 54 -19.60 -5.04 29.08
C SER A 54 -19.33 -5.82 30.37
N ILE A 55 -18.36 -5.34 31.15
CA ILE A 55 -17.96 -5.93 32.44
C ILE A 55 -18.18 -4.88 33.53
N HIS A 56 -19.04 -5.19 34.49
CA HIS A 56 -19.37 -4.30 35.59
C HIS A 56 -18.41 -4.50 36.77
N ASN A 57 -17.65 -3.46 37.11
CA ASN A 57 -16.63 -3.46 38.17
C ASN A 57 -17.02 -2.50 39.29
N GLY A 58 -18.18 -2.74 39.91
CA GLY A 58 -18.73 -1.87 40.95
C GLY A 58 -19.17 -0.52 40.39
N ASP A 59 -18.36 0.51 40.58
CA ASP A 59 -18.71 1.91 40.27
C ASP A 59 -18.51 2.27 38.78
N TYR A 60 -17.90 1.38 38.00
CA TYR A 60 -17.65 1.60 36.57
C TYR A 60 -17.94 0.36 35.74
N THR A 61 -18.19 0.58 34.45
CA THR A 61 -18.34 -0.48 33.46
C THR A 61 -17.16 -0.40 32.51
N ASN A 62 -16.46 -1.51 32.35
CA ASN A 62 -15.45 -1.67 31.31
C ASN A 62 -16.11 -2.25 30.05
N VAL A 63 -15.67 -1.80 28.88
CA VAL A 63 -16.09 -2.37 27.60
C VAL A 63 -14.87 -3.01 26.96
N GLU A 64 -14.96 -4.32 26.68
CA GLU A 64 -13.87 -5.10 26.12
C GLU A 64 -14.24 -5.62 24.74
N MET A 65 -13.25 -5.63 23.83
CA MET A 65 -13.32 -6.28 22.52
C MET A 65 -12.08 -7.13 22.32
N ASN A 66 -12.22 -8.28 21.66
CA ASN A 66 -11.08 -9.17 21.42
C ASN A 66 -10.03 -8.46 20.55
N GLY A 67 -8.76 -8.60 20.93
CA GLY A 67 -7.63 -7.98 20.23
C GLY A 67 -7.47 -6.48 20.47
N THR A 68 -8.16 -5.92 21.47
CA THR A 68 -8.05 -4.51 21.86
C THR A 68 -7.40 -4.35 23.24
N GLU A 69 -6.76 -3.22 23.44
CA GLU A 69 -6.23 -2.77 24.72
C GLU A 69 -7.14 -1.70 25.32
N THR A 70 -7.18 -1.58 26.65
CA THR A 70 -7.94 -0.52 27.31
C THR A 70 -7.20 0.82 27.17
N TYR A 71 -7.85 1.82 26.59
CA TYR A 71 -7.36 3.19 26.47
C TYR A 71 -8.14 4.13 27.39
N TYR A 72 -7.40 4.98 28.09
CA TYR A 72 -7.96 5.99 28.99
C TYR A 72 -8.24 7.28 28.23
N MET A 73 -9.52 7.57 28.00
CA MET A 73 -9.99 8.78 27.33
C MET A 73 -10.66 9.72 28.34
N GLY A 74 -9.84 10.39 29.16
CA GLY A 74 -10.35 11.30 30.18
C GLY A 74 -11.13 10.57 31.26
N LYS A 75 -12.46 10.61 31.26
CA LYS A 75 -13.26 9.88 32.27
C LYS A 75 -13.70 8.48 31.83
N PHE A 76 -13.39 8.08 30.60
CA PHE A 76 -13.88 6.84 30.00
C PHE A 76 -12.72 5.87 29.75
N LEU A 77 -12.99 4.59 29.97
CA LEU A 77 -12.15 3.49 29.51
C LEU A 77 -12.79 2.95 28.24
N VAL A 78 -12.05 2.97 27.13
CA VAL A 78 -12.52 2.50 25.83
C VAL A 78 -11.56 1.46 25.25
N PRO A 79 -12.07 0.42 24.59
CA PRO A 79 -11.22 -0.52 23.87
C PRO A 79 -10.57 0.18 22.67
N SER A 80 -9.28 -0.08 22.46
CA SER A 80 -8.47 0.52 21.40
C SER A 80 -7.61 -0.52 20.70
N TYR A 81 -7.42 -0.35 19.39
CA TYR A 81 -6.51 -1.16 18.60
C TYR A 81 -5.46 -0.24 17.99
N SER A 82 -4.19 -0.62 18.13
CA SER A 82 -3.07 0.11 17.56
C SER A 82 -2.21 -0.81 16.70
N LYS A 83 -1.84 -0.35 15.51
CA LYS A 83 -0.93 -1.07 14.61
C LYS A 83 0.11 -0.11 14.06
N VAL A 84 1.37 -0.49 14.17
CA VAL A 84 2.48 0.26 13.58
C VAL A 84 2.60 -0.13 12.10
N MET A 85 2.65 0.86 11.22
CA MET A 85 2.91 0.69 9.80
C MET A 85 4.27 1.29 9.46
N THR A 86 5.05 0.58 8.64
CA THR A 86 6.38 1.02 8.21
C THR A 86 6.33 1.35 6.73
N PHE A 87 6.74 2.57 6.40
CA PHE A 87 6.81 3.05 5.03
C PHE A 87 8.28 3.26 4.60
N PRO A 88 8.60 3.12 3.31
CA PRO A 88 9.90 3.49 2.80
C PRO A 88 10.24 4.96 3.11
N PHE A 89 11.54 5.23 3.29
CA PHE A 89 12.01 6.59 3.50
C PHE A 89 11.63 7.51 2.32
N GLY A 90 11.18 8.73 2.63
CA GLY A 90 10.68 9.68 1.62
C GLY A 90 9.21 9.50 1.24
N THR A 91 8.49 8.58 1.89
CA THR A 91 7.02 8.47 1.73
C THR A 91 6.32 9.61 2.47
N GLU A 92 5.43 10.30 1.77
CA GLU A 92 4.49 11.27 2.35
C GLU A 92 3.10 10.65 2.47
N ILE A 93 2.45 10.79 3.63
CA ILE A 93 1.08 10.33 3.84
C ILE A 93 0.15 11.51 3.51
N GLU A 94 -0.53 11.43 2.36
CA GLU A 94 -1.46 12.48 1.93
C GLU A 94 -2.76 12.49 2.76
N GLY A 95 -3.20 11.34 3.26
CA GLY A 95 -4.45 11.22 4.02
C GLY A 95 -4.72 9.80 4.51
N ILE A 96 -5.73 9.69 5.36
CA ILE A 96 -6.26 8.42 5.87
C ILE A 96 -7.78 8.47 5.66
N ASP A 97 -8.27 7.60 4.79
CA ASP A 97 -9.71 7.46 4.55
C ASP A 97 -10.27 6.29 5.38
N VAL A 98 -11.36 6.54 6.09
CA VAL A 98 -12.01 5.53 6.95
C VAL A 98 -13.40 5.25 6.42
N SER A 99 -13.69 3.98 6.17
CA SER A 99 -15.02 3.48 5.79
C SER A 99 -15.51 2.50 6.85
N ILE A 100 -16.78 2.59 7.22
CA ILE A 100 -17.46 1.64 8.11
C ILE A 100 -18.48 0.88 7.26
N GLY A 101 -18.42 -0.46 7.33
CA GLY A 101 -19.30 -1.37 6.59
C GLY A 101 -20.27 -2.11 7.49
#